data_AF-A0A3L7PMR3-F1
#
_entry.id   AF-A0A3L7PMR3-F1
#
_cell.length_a   1.000
_cell.length_b   1.000
_cell.length_c   1.000
_cell.angle_alpha   90.00
_cell.angle_beta   90.00
_cell.angle_gamma   90.00
#
_symmetry.space_group_name_H-M   'P 1'
#
loop_
_entity.id
_entity.type
_entity.pdbx_description
1 polymer ?
#
loop_
_entity_poly.entity_id
_entity_poly.type
_entity_poly.pdbx_seq_one_letter_code
_entity_poly.pdbx_strand_id
1 'polypeptide(L)'
;MAIDVYKEWLGIPEGQRPPDHYQLLRLVQFEDDPDKVRKNYKKLNGHVRKYATGQYSNESQTLLNELAKAMLCLTDSELKLDYDKSQGREIDDRDATTGRRPLTAYLQDQGVLSSDQVKEVKSHAERTGLSVRDALVQLKLVEPDVAARALAQEIGRPYVDLADMLPDDSILDQVPRALVRRHTCLPLFVDNGGVLVACSEEPDAELEDEIRLRFNMPIRPVMATPLAINQGIAKYYAAGLRKEAAEPVKGSKSSSSSASKPKVVLSDDEKAQKKQLGILAACWSVIGFCLLDTFFLYDFIYKKIGLPEMVPFSGILIGAPLAYLIYITQVKGK
;
A
#
# COMPACT_ATOMS: atom_id res chain seq x y z
N MET A 1 7.66 -5.03 -34.88
CA MET A 1 6.84 -3.88 -34.45
C MET A 1 6.13 -4.30 -33.18
N ALA A 2 6.12 -3.46 -32.15
CA ALA A 2 5.28 -3.71 -30.98
C ALA A 2 3.81 -3.71 -31.43
N ILE A 3 3.06 -4.73 -31.04
CA ILE A 3 1.62 -4.81 -31.32
C ILE A 3 0.90 -3.71 -30.54
N ASP A 4 0.02 -2.94 -31.18
CA ASP A 4 -0.87 -2.02 -30.47
C ASP A 4 -2.01 -2.83 -29.84
N VAL A 5 -1.78 -3.33 -28.62
CA VAL A 5 -2.76 -4.16 -27.90
C VAL A 5 -4.10 -3.46 -27.68
N TYR A 6 -4.12 -2.13 -27.59
CA TYR A 6 -5.35 -1.37 -27.39
C TYR A 6 -6.21 -1.36 -28.66
N LYS A 7 -5.57 -1.17 -29.82
CA LYS A 7 -6.25 -1.22 -31.10
C LYS A 7 -6.66 -2.65 -31.47
N GLU A 8 -5.70 -3.57 -31.42
CA GLU A 8 -5.87 -4.94 -31.91
C GLU A 8 -6.79 -5.79 -31.03
N TRP A 9 -6.73 -5.63 -29.70
CA TRP A 9 -7.52 -6.47 -28.78
C TRP A 9 -8.70 -5.73 -28.16
N LEU A 10 -8.53 -4.45 -27.82
CA LEU A 10 -9.61 -3.67 -27.21
C LEU A 10 -10.39 -2.83 -28.22
N GLY A 11 -9.99 -2.79 -29.50
CA GLY A 11 -10.68 -2.00 -30.53
C GLY A 11 -10.68 -0.50 -30.26
N ILE A 12 -9.76 -0.01 -29.42
CA ILE A 12 -9.64 1.41 -29.07
C ILE A 12 -8.88 2.10 -30.20
N PRO A 13 -9.48 3.10 -30.87
CA PRO A 13 -8.84 3.79 -31.99
C PRO A 13 -7.51 4.43 -31.58
N GLU A 14 -6.68 4.72 -32.58
CA GLU A 14 -5.44 5.45 -32.37
C GLU A 14 -5.75 6.85 -31.82
N GLY A 15 -5.01 7.24 -30.79
CA GLY A 15 -5.25 8.46 -30.03
C GLY A 15 -4.21 8.65 -28.93
N GLN A 16 -4.56 9.37 -27.87
CA GLN A 16 -3.67 9.53 -26.73
C GLN A 16 -3.44 8.18 -26.04
N ARG A 17 -2.17 7.81 -25.86
CA ARG A 17 -1.75 6.57 -25.19
C ARG A 17 -0.98 6.91 -23.90
N PRO A 18 -1.16 6.15 -22.81
CA PRO A 18 -2.18 5.11 -22.63
C PRO A 18 -3.61 5.71 -22.60
N PRO A 19 -4.66 4.93 -22.94
CA PRO A 19 -6.05 5.37 -22.81
C PRO A 19 -6.38 5.72 -21.35
N ASP A 20 -7.37 6.59 -21.16
CA ASP A 20 -7.92 6.84 -19.82
C ASP A 20 -8.63 5.59 -19.25
N HIS A 21 -8.86 5.54 -17.93
CA HIS A 21 -9.44 4.38 -17.26
C HIS A 21 -10.87 4.07 -17.74
N TYR A 22 -11.64 5.09 -18.13
CA TYR A 22 -13.00 4.92 -18.63
C TYR A 22 -12.98 4.29 -20.03
N GLN A 23 -12.14 4.79 -20.93
CA GLN A 23 -11.93 4.24 -22.27
C GLN A 23 -11.39 2.81 -22.20
N LEU A 24 -10.40 2.57 -21.32
CA LEU A 24 -9.79 1.25 -21.15
C LEU A 24 -10.84 0.21 -20.74
N LEU A 25 -11.78 0.59 -19.88
CA LEU A 25 -12.87 -0.27 -19.42
C LEU A 25 -14.16 -0.16 -20.27
N ARG A 26 -14.14 0.59 -21.38
CA ARG A 26 -15.32 0.84 -22.23
C ARG A 26 -16.54 1.36 -21.45
N LEU A 27 -16.30 2.33 -20.58
CA LEU A 27 -17.29 3.01 -19.76
C LEU A 27 -17.56 4.42 -20.28
N VAL A 28 -18.72 4.96 -19.93
CA VAL A 28 -18.99 6.39 -20.07
C VAL A 28 -18.13 7.14 -19.05
N GLN A 29 -17.65 8.33 -19.44
CA GLN A 29 -16.86 9.19 -18.54
C GLN A 29 -17.67 9.50 -17.28
N PHE A 30 -17.02 9.41 -16.11
CA PHE A 30 -17.63 9.62 -14.79
C PHE A 30 -18.74 8.63 -14.41
N GLU A 31 -18.66 7.37 -14.89
CA GLU A 31 -19.59 6.32 -14.45
C GLU A 31 -19.51 6.08 -12.93
N ASP A 32 -20.65 6.24 -12.25
CA ASP A 32 -20.78 6.14 -10.80
C ASP A 32 -21.16 4.75 -10.28
N ASP A 33 -21.63 3.86 -11.14
CA ASP A 33 -22.01 2.50 -10.75
C ASP A 33 -20.80 1.55 -10.70
N PRO A 34 -20.33 1.13 -9.51
CA PRO A 34 -19.17 0.25 -9.37
C PRO A 34 -19.43 -1.17 -9.92
N ASP A 35 -20.68 -1.63 -9.95
CA ASP A 35 -21.01 -2.95 -10.50
C ASP A 35 -20.92 -2.95 -12.03
N LYS A 36 -21.26 -1.84 -12.70
CA LYS A 36 -20.98 -1.68 -14.14
C LYS A 36 -19.49 -1.67 -14.44
N VAL A 37 -18.68 -0.98 -13.63
CA VAL A 37 -17.21 -0.98 -13.76
C VAL A 37 -16.68 -2.41 -13.72
N ARG A 38 -17.05 -3.17 -12.67
CA ARG A 38 -16.64 -4.58 -12.50
C ARG A 38 -17.12 -5.48 -13.63
N LYS A 39 -18.36 -5.30 -14.10
CA LYS A 39 -18.93 -6.09 -15.20
C LYS A 39 -18.17 -5.90 -16.50
N ASN A 40 -17.79 -4.66 -16.84
CA ASN A 40 -17.02 -4.40 -18.05
C ASN A 40 -15.57 -4.87 -17.91
N TYR A 41 -14.94 -4.64 -16.76
CA TYR A 41 -13.64 -5.21 -16.44
C TYR A 41 -13.62 -6.74 -16.66
N LYS A 42 -14.57 -7.48 -16.09
CA LYS A 42 -14.62 -8.95 -16.21
C LYS A 42 -14.69 -9.42 -17.66
N LYS A 43 -15.48 -8.74 -18.49
CA LYS A 43 -15.59 -9.04 -19.93
C LYS A 43 -14.27 -8.80 -20.66
N LEU A 44 -13.63 -7.66 -20.42
CA LEU A 44 -12.39 -7.28 -21.10
C LEU A 44 -11.21 -8.12 -20.63
N ASN A 45 -11.10 -8.35 -19.32
CA ASN A 45 -10.10 -9.24 -18.74
C ASN A 45 -10.23 -10.66 -19.32
N GLY A 46 -11.44 -11.22 -19.34
CA GLY A 46 -11.69 -12.52 -19.98
C GLY A 46 -11.34 -12.57 -21.47
N HIS A 47 -11.44 -11.44 -22.19
CA HIS A 47 -10.99 -11.35 -23.58
C HIS A 47 -9.46 -11.36 -23.66
N VAL A 48 -8.77 -10.49 -22.90
CA VAL A 48 -7.30 -10.36 -22.92
C VAL A 48 -6.61 -11.64 -22.46
N ARG A 49 -7.20 -12.38 -21.52
CA ARG A 49 -6.70 -13.69 -21.07
C ARG A 49 -6.54 -14.73 -22.17
N LYS A 50 -7.25 -14.58 -23.30
CA LYS A 50 -7.08 -15.47 -24.46
C LYS A 50 -5.67 -15.36 -25.07
N TYR A 51 -4.99 -14.24 -24.85
CA TYR A 51 -3.63 -13.96 -25.33
C TYR A 51 -2.56 -14.17 -24.25
N ALA A 52 -2.93 -14.66 -23.05
CA ALA A 52 -2.02 -14.87 -21.91
C ALA A 52 -0.92 -15.92 -22.17
N THR A 53 -1.08 -16.74 -23.21
CA THR A 53 -0.13 -17.79 -23.58
C THR A 53 0.42 -17.55 -24.98
N GLY A 54 1.64 -18.00 -25.23
CA GLY A 54 2.31 -17.87 -26.53
C GLY A 54 3.11 -16.58 -26.65
N GLN A 55 3.24 -16.08 -27.88
CA GLN A 55 4.18 -14.99 -28.21
C GLN A 55 3.83 -13.62 -27.61
N TYR A 56 2.59 -13.44 -27.13
CA TYR A 56 2.10 -12.17 -26.56
C TYR A 56 1.86 -12.25 -25.04
N SER A 57 2.51 -13.20 -24.35
CA SER A 57 2.30 -13.41 -22.91
C SER A 57 2.68 -12.19 -22.08
N ASN A 58 3.72 -11.45 -22.49
CA ASN A 58 4.18 -10.27 -21.76
C ASN A 58 3.23 -9.09 -21.97
N GLU A 59 2.82 -8.83 -23.21
CA GLU A 59 1.92 -7.74 -23.56
C GLU A 59 0.52 -7.94 -22.98
N SER A 60 0.02 -9.18 -22.99
CA SER A 60 -1.23 -9.53 -22.32
C SER A 60 -1.13 -9.38 -20.80
N GLN A 61 -0.01 -9.74 -20.19
CA GLN A 61 0.21 -9.49 -18.77
C GLN A 61 0.16 -7.99 -18.43
N THR A 62 0.86 -7.17 -19.20
CA THR A 62 0.85 -5.72 -19.02
C THR A 62 -0.56 -5.16 -19.14
N LEU A 63 -1.33 -5.55 -20.15
CA LEU A 63 -2.69 -5.06 -20.35
C LEU A 63 -3.66 -5.54 -19.25
N LEU A 64 -3.51 -6.79 -18.77
CA LEU A 64 -4.30 -7.30 -17.65
C LEU A 64 -4.05 -6.48 -16.38
N ASN A 65 -2.79 -6.13 -16.12
CA ASN A 65 -2.42 -5.29 -15.00
C ASN A 65 -3.01 -3.87 -15.15
N GLU A 66 -2.98 -3.28 -16.35
CA GLU A 66 -3.61 -1.97 -16.60
C GLU A 66 -5.13 -1.99 -16.39
N LEU A 67 -5.82 -3.01 -16.91
CA LEU A 67 -7.26 -3.20 -16.72
C LEU A 67 -7.62 -3.33 -15.23
N ALA A 68 -6.81 -4.06 -14.47
CA ALA A 68 -7.00 -4.24 -13.04
C ALA A 68 -6.81 -2.91 -12.28
N LYS A 69 -5.77 -2.14 -12.62
CA LYS A 69 -5.52 -0.81 -12.02
C LYS A 69 -6.64 0.18 -12.29
N ALA A 70 -7.15 0.21 -13.53
CA ALA A 70 -8.30 1.04 -13.88
C ALA A 70 -9.55 0.65 -13.06
N MET A 71 -9.83 -0.64 -12.92
CA MET A 71 -10.98 -1.12 -12.15
C MET A 71 -10.85 -0.80 -10.66
N LEU A 72 -9.65 -0.96 -10.08
CA LEU A 72 -9.38 -0.61 -8.69
C LEU A 72 -9.54 0.89 -8.44
N CYS A 73 -8.99 1.72 -9.33
CA CYS A 73 -9.12 3.17 -9.24
C CYS A 73 -10.58 3.62 -9.30
N LEU A 74 -11.37 3.09 -10.24
CA LEU A 74 -12.77 3.49 -10.42
C LEU A 74 -13.76 2.86 -9.42
N THR A 75 -13.32 1.89 -8.60
CA THR A 75 -14.18 1.27 -7.57
C THR A 75 -13.82 1.66 -6.14
N ASP A 76 -12.69 2.35 -5.95
CA ASP A 76 -12.29 2.97 -4.70
C ASP A 76 -12.80 4.41 -4.66
N SER A 77 -13.53 4.78 -3.60
CA SER A 77 -14.20 6.08 -3.51
C SER A 77 -13.22 7.26 -3.48
N GLU A 78 -12.09 7.12 -2.78
CA GLU A 78 -11.12 8.19 -2.63
C GLU A 78 -10.30 8.34 -3.92
N LEU A 79 -9.84 7.22 -4.48
CA LEU A 79 -9.03 7.25 -5.70
C LEU A 79 -9.84 7.69 -6.92
N LYS A 80 -11.10 7.26 -7.00
CA LYS A 80 -11.97 7.71 -8.09
C LYS A 80 -12.21 9.22 -7.99
N LEU A 81 -12.43 9.76 -6.80
CA LEU A 81 -12.62 11.20 -6.60
C LEU A 81 -11.44 12.00 -7.15
N ASP A 82 -10.22 11.61 -6.75
CA ASP A 82 -8.99 12.27 -7.19
C ASP A 82 -8.78 12.09 -8.70
N TYR A 83 -9.06 10.89 -9.22
CA TYR A 83 -8.98 10.62 -10.65
C TYR A 83 -9.99 11.45 -11.45
N ASP A 84 -11.25 11.49 -11.04
CA ASP A 84 -12.31 12.26 -11.71
C ASP A 84 -12.01 13.75 -11.72
N LYS A 85 -11.49 14.29 -10.61
CA LYS A 85 -10.98 15.68 -10.56
C LYS A 85 -9.86 15.90 -11.58
N SER A 86 -8.91 14.97 -11.70
CA SER A 86 -7.85 15.05 -12.72
C SER A 86 -8.38 15.00 -14.16
N GLN A 87 -9.53 14.35 -14.37
CA GLN A 87 -10.22 14.27 -15.66
C GLN A 87 -11.22 15.43 -15.89
N GLY A 88 -11.26 16.41 -14.98
CA GLY A 88 -12.07 17.62 -15.12
C GLY A 88 -13.50 17.52 -14.57
N ARG A 89 -13.83 16.53 -13.73
CA ARG A 89 -15.12 16.49 -13.03
C ARG A 89 -15.17 17.61 -12.00
N GLU A 90 -16.09 18.56 -12.20
CA GLU A 90 -16.47 19.50 -11.14
C GLU A 90 -17.39 18.76 -10.17
N ILE A 91 -16.96 18.65 -8.92
CA ILE A 91 -17.71 17.99 -7.85
C ILE A 91 -18.10 19.08 -6.86
N ASP A 92 -19.40 19.29 -6.64
CA ASP A 92 -19.87 20.11 -5.52
C ASP A 92 -19.52 19.35 -4.24
N ASP A 93 -18.68 19.94 -3.38
CA ASP A 93 -18.19 19.35 -2.12
C ASP A 93 -19.32 18.90 -1.16
N ARG A 94 -20.57 19.19 -1.50
CA ARG A 94 -21.78 18.84 -0.74
C ARG A 94 -22.30 17.42 -0.97
N ASP A 95 -21.84 16.68 -1.98
CA ASP A 95 -22.31 15.31 -2.22
C ASP A 95 -21.44 14.25 -1.53
N ALA A 96 -21.56 14.17 -0.21
CA ALA A 96 -20.93 13.15 0.64
C ALA A 96 -21.81 11.90 0.81
N THR A 97 -22.58 11.50 -0.22
CA THR A 97 -23.56 10.40 -0.09
C THR A 97 -22.95 8.99 0.01
N THR A 98 -21.63 8.84 0.01
CA THR A 98 -20.93 7.57 0.23
C THR A 98 -20.30 7.50 1.62
N GLY A 99 -21.12 7.65 2.67
CA GLY A 99 -20.69 7.26 4.02
C GLY A 99 -20.50 5.75 4.12
N ARG A 100 -19.43 5.30 4.79
CA ARG A 100 -19.25 3.88 5.15
C ARG A 100 -20.51 3.40 5.88
N ARG A 101 -21.16 2.36 5.37
CA ARG A 101 -22.38 1.78 5.98
C ARG A 101 -22.06 0.43 6.59
N PRO A 102 -22.64 0.09 7.75
CA PRO A 102 -22.53 -1.27 8.28
C PRO A 102 -23.00 -2.29 7.23
N LEU A 103 -22.31 -3.44 7.11
CA LEU A 103 -22.57 -4.42 6.06
C LEU A 103 -24.03 -4.91 6.10
N THR A 104 -24.64 -5.01 7.29
CA THR A 104 -26.04 -5.41 7.46
C THR A 104 -27.01 -4.37 6.92
N ALA A 105 -26.74 -3.08 7.14
CA ALA A 105 -27.56 -2.00 6.59
C ALA A 105 -27.45 -1.94 5.07
N TYR A 106 -26.23 -2.09 4.53
CA TYR A 106 -26.00 -2.18 3.09
C TYR A 106 -26.81 -3.32 2.46
N LEU A 107 -26.81 -4.51 3.07
CA LEU A 107 -27.58 -5.65 2.56
C LEU A 107 -29.10 -5.49 2.72
N GLN A 108 -29.58 -4.77 3.74
CA GLN A 108 -30.99 -4.42 3.89
C GLN A 108 -31.44 -3.43 2.81
N ASP A 109 -30.65 -2.40 2.52
CA ASP A 109 -30.95 -1.42 1.48
C ASP A 109 -31.06 -2.07 0.10
N GLN A 110 -30.25 -3.11 -0.15
CA GLN A 110 -30.31 -3.92 -1.37
C GLN A 110 -31.48 -4.92 -1.39
N GLY A 111 -32.28 -4.99 -0.33
CA GLY A 111 -33.39 -5.95 -0.19
C GLY A 111 -32.93 -7.41 -0.02
N VAL A 112 -31.65 -7.65 0.25
CA VAL A 112 -31.08 -8.99 0.44
C VAL A 112 -31.42 -9.54 1.83
N LEU A 113 -31.52 -8.66 2.83
CA LEU A 113 -31.85 -9.02 4.21
C LEU A 113 -33.10 -8.30 4.70
N SER A 114 -33.93 -9.01 5.47
CA SER A 114 -35.00 -8.41 6.27
C SER A 114 -34.50 -7.93 7.64
N SER A 115 -35.25 -7.04 8.29
CA SER A 115 -34.96 -6.58 9.66
C SER A 115 -34.90 -7.70 10.70
N ASP A 116 -35.67 -8.77 10.51
CA ASP A 116 -35.67 -9.92 11.41
C ASP A 116 -34.44 -10.79 11.19
N GLN A 117 -34.05 -11.00 9.92
CA GLN A 117 -32.82 -11.72 9.57
C GLN A 117 -31.58 -11.01 10.12
N VAL A 118 -31.54 -9.68 10.12
CA VAL A 118 -30.41 -8.93 10.72
C VAL A 118 -30.29 -9.18 12.23
N LYS A 119 -31.41 -9.23 12.95
CA LYS A 119 -31.40 -9.55 14.39
C LYS A 119 -30.93 -10.98 14.64
N GLU A 120 -31.42 -11.93 13.84
CA GLU A 120 -31.02 -13.33 13.90
C GLU A 120 -29.50 -13.49 13.69
N VAL A 121 -28.96 -12.84 12.65
CA VAL A 121 -27.52 -12.87 12.33
C VAL A 121 -26.68 -12.31 13.47
N LYS A 122 -27.06 -11.16 14.03
CA LYS A 122 -26.32 -10.54 15.15
C LYS A 122 -26.33 -11.45 16.39
N SER A 123 -27.50 -12.00 16.74
CA SER A 123 -27.62 -12.94 17.85
C SER A 123 -26.80 -14.22 17.61
N HIS A 124 -26.77 -14.72 16.37
CA HIS A 124 -25.96 -15.88 16.01
C HIS A 124 -24.47 -15.59 16.12
N ALA A 125 -24.02 -14.44 15.60
CA ALA A 125 -22.63 -13.98 15.68
C ALA A 125 -22.16 -13.87 17.13
N GLU A 126 -22.94 -13.21 17.99
CA GLU A 126 -22.64 -13.07 19.43
C GLU A 126 -22.55 -14.42 20.15
N ARG A 127 -23.49 -15.34 19.87
CA ARG A 127 -23.52 -16.65 20.52
C ARG A 127 -22.39 -17.57 20.08
N THR A 128 -21.94 -17.45 18.84
CA THR A 128 -20.92 -18.33 18.24
C THR A 128 -19.50 -17.72 18.29
N GLY A 129 -19.39 -16.42 18.56
CA GLY A 129 -18.13 -15.68 18.48
C GLY A 129 -17.64 -15.46 17.04
N LEU A 130 -18.50 -15.65 16.04
CA LEU A 130 -18.18 -15.43 14.63
C LEU A 130 -18.33 -13.96 14.24
N SER A 131 -17.65 -13.57 13.18
CA SER A 131 -17.90 -12.26 12.55
C SER A 131 -19.31 -12.21 11.96
N VAL A 132 -19.90 -11.01 11.86
CA VAL A 132 -21.22 -10.82 11.25
C VAL A 132 -21.25 -11.32 9.80
N ARG A 133 -20.15 -11.10 9.06
CA ARG A 133 -19.97 -11.64 7.69
C ARG A 133 -20.07 -13.16 7.68
N ASP A 134 -19.33 -13.83 8.57
CA ASP A 134 -19.28 -15.30 8.57
C ASP A 134 -20.59 -15.91 9.06
N ALA A 135 -21.26 -15.26 10.02
CA ALA A 135 -22.60 -15.64 10.46
C ALA A 135 -23.62 -15.58 9.30
N LEU A 136 -23.57 -14.55 8.44
CA LEU A 136 -24.45 -14.46 7.26
C LEU A 136 -24.27 -15.62 6.30
N VAL A 137 -23.01 -16.00 6.03
CA VAL A 137 -22.68 -17.10 5.14
C VAL A 137 -23.07 -18.45 5.77
N GLN A 138 -22.79 -18.63 7.07
CA GLN A 138 -23.11 -19.86 7.79
C GLN A 138 -24.62 -20.12 7.89
N LEU A 139 -25.41 -19.07 8.09
CA LEU A 139 -26.88 -19.14 8.06
C LEU A 139 -27.45 -19.29 6.65
N LYS A 140 -26.60 -19.29 5.61
CA LYS A 140 -26.98 -19.36 4.19
C LYS A 140 -27.96 -18.26 3.77
N LEU A 141 -27.89 -17.11 4.43
CA LEU A 141 -28.70 -15.94 4.07
C LEU A 141 -28.11 -15.20 2.89
N VAL A 142 -26.78 -15.27 2.72
CA VAL A 142 -26.03 -14.53 1.72
C VAL A 142 -24.88 -15.38 1.19
N GLU A 143 -24.64 -15.32 -0.11
CA GLU A 143 -23.48 -15.96 -0.75
C GLU A 143 -22.15 -15.32 -0.29
N PRO A 144 -21.04 -16.08 -0.21
CA PRO A 144 -19.75 -15.56 0.28
C PRO A 144 -19.27 -14.30 -0.44
N ASP A 145 -19.48 -14.22 -1.76
CA ASP A 145 -19.07 -13.08 -2.57
C ASP A 145 -19.89 -11.82 -2.28
N VAL A 146 -21.17 -11.97 -1.95
CA VAL A 146 -22.04 -10.85 -1.59
C VAL A 146 -21.70 -10.38 -0.17
N ALA A 147 -21.43 -11.30 0.75
CA ALA A 147 -20.99 -10.97 2.11
C ALA A 147 -19.63 -10.26 2.13
N ALA A 148 -18.65 -10.72 1.34
CA ALA A 148 -17.35 -10.07 1.23
C ALA A 148 -17.44 -8.68 0.56
N ARG A 149 -18.32 -8.51 -0.44
CA ARG A 149 -18.60 -7.19 -1.04
C ARG A 149 -19.22 -6.22 -0.04
N ALA A 150 -20.17 -6.70 0.77
CA ALA A 150 -20.80 -5.88 1.81
C ALA A 150 -19.80 -5.47 2.90
N LEU A 151 -18.89 -6.37 3.30
CA LEU A 151 -17.81 -6.03 4.23
C LEU A 151 -16.86 -4.98 3.64
N ALA A 152 -16.53 -5.11 2.34
CA ALA A 152 -15.67 -4.15 1.66
C ALA A 152 -16.27 -2.72 1.68
N GLN A 153 -17.59 -2.62 1.50
CA GLN A 153 -18.32 -1.34 1.63
C GLN A 153 -18.30 -0.78 3.06
N GLU A 154 -18.40 -1.64 4.08
CA GLU A 154 -18.32 -1.21 5.48
C GLU A 154 -16.94 -0.66 5.84
N ILE A 155 -15.87 -1.34 5.41
CA ILE A 155 -14.49 -0.93 5.70
C ILE A 155 -14.07 0.25 4.78
N GLY A 156 -14.75 0.43 3.65
CA GLY A 156 -14.39 1.42 2.64
C GLY A 156 -13.17 0.99 1.81
N ARG A 157 -13.11 -0.30 1.45
CA ARG A 157 -12.06 -0.89 0.61
C ARG A 157 -12.68 -1.49 -0.65
N PRO A 158 -11.96 -1.54 -1.79
CA PRO A 158 -12.48 -2.21 -2.98
C PRO A 158 -12.52 -3.73 -2.77
N TYR A 159 -13.50 -4.38 -3.39
CA TYR A 159 -13.58 -5.85 -3.47
C TYR A 159 -13.13 -6.32 -4.86
N VAL A 160 -12.36 -7.41 -4.89
CA VAL A 160 -11.87 -8.03 -6.13
C VAL A 160 -12.21 -9.51 -6.18
N ASP A 161 -12.55 -9.98 -7.38
CA ASP A 161 -12.60 -11.41 -7.69
C ASP A 161 -11.18 -11.88 -8.05
N LEU A 162 -10.57 -12.69 -7.20
CA LEU A 162 -9.20 -13.17 -7.42
C LEU A 162 -9.10 -14.11 -8.62
N ALA A 163 -10.21 -14.68 -9.09
CA ALA A 163 -10.20 -15.44 -10.33
C ALA A 163 -9.82 -14.54 -11.51
N ASP A 164 -10.13 -13.24 -11.45
CA ASP A 164 -9.88 -12.25 -12.50
C ASP A 164 -8.54 -11.51 -12.33
N MET A 165 -7.89 -11.59 -11.16
CA MET A 165 -6.59 -10.96 -10.91
C MET A 165 -5.42 -11.88 -11.31
N LEU A 166 -4.32 -11.30 -11.81
CA LEU A 166 -3.07 -12.02 -11.96
C LEU A 166 -1.99 -11.42 -11.06
N PRO A 167 -1.49 -12.17 -10.05
CA PRO A 167 -0.36 -11.72 -9.25
C PRO A 167 0.95 -11.67 -10.04
N ASP A 168 1.82 -10.76 -9.66
CA ASP A 168 3.18 -10.66 -10.17
C ASP A 168 4.12 -11.59 -9.41
N ASP A 169 4.85 -12.45 -10.12
CA ASP A 169 5.75 -13.44 -9.50
C ASP A 169 6.86 -12.78 -8.66
N SER A 170 7.35 -11.61 -9.08
CA SER A 170 8.37 -10.84 -8.34
C SER A 170 7.91 -10.38 -6.96
N ILE A 171 6.59 -10.22 -6.77
CA ILE A 171 5.97 -9.87 -5.49
C ILE A 171 5.75 -11.13 -4.67
N LEU A 172 5.21 -12.18 -5.30
CA LEU A 172 4.96 -13.46 -4.65
C LEU A 172 6.24 -14.08 -4.06
N ASP A 173 7.36 -13.96 -4.77
CA ASP A 173 8.66 -14.52 -4.37
C ASP A 173 9.25 -13.85 -3.10
N GLN A 174 8.86 -12.61 -2.81
CA GLN A 174 9.36 -11.86 -1.65
C GLN A 174 8.54 -12.10 -0.37
N VAL A 175 7.31 -12.62 -0.51
CA VAL A 175 6.41 -12.87 0.62
C VAL A 175 6.39 -14.37 0.97
N PRO A 176 6.78 -14.78 2.18
CA PRO A 176 6.81 -16.18 2.58
C PRO A 176 5.41 -16.80 2.62
N ARG A 177 5.34 -18.10 2.31
CA ARG A 177 4.09 -18.88 2.37
C ARG A 177 3.46 -18.87 3.77
N ALA A 178 4.27 -18.86 4.81
CA ALA A 178 3.80 -18.80 6.19
C ALA A 178 3.02 -17.52 6.48
N LEU A 179 3.48 -16.37 5.96
CA LEU A 179 2.84 -15.07 6.17
C LEU A 179 1.46 -15.02 5.51
N VAL A 180 1.38 -15.39 4.22
CA VAL A 180 0.12 -15.38 3.45
C VAL A 180 -0.92 -16.32 4.05
N ARG A 181 -0.50 -17.47 4.61
CA ARG A 181 -1.39 -18.39 5.31
C ARG A 181 -1.85 -17.86 6.66
N ARG A 182 -0.94 -17.26 7.43
CA ARG A 182 -1.25 -16.75 8.77
C ARG A 182 -2.28 -15.63 8.72
N HIS A 183 -2.11 -14.66 7.83
CA HIS A 183 -3.02 -13.52 7.71
C HIS A 183 -4.13 -13.73 6.68
N THR A 184 -4.25 -14.93 6.10
CA THR A 184 -5.19 -15.25 5.02
C THR A 184 -5.23 -14.14 3.97
N CYS A 185 -4.07 -13.88 3.37
CA CYS A 185 -3.90 -12.83 2.38
C CYS A 185 -3.14 -13.34 1.14
N LEU A 186 -3.26 -12.62 0.03
CA LEU A 186 -2.57 -12.94 -1.22
C LEU A 186 -2.01 -11.64 -1.84
N PRO A 187 -0.69 -11.46 -1.86
CA PRO A 187 -0.05 -10.36 -2.58
C PRO A 187 -0.36 -10.46 -4.08
N LEU A 188 -0.67 -9.33 -4.71
CA LEU A 188 -1.01 -9.26 -6.13
C LEU A 188 0.12 -8.59 -6.91
N PHE A 189 0.12 -7.25 -6.98
CA PHE A 189 1.09 -6.47 -7.75
C PHE A 189 1.27 -5.08 -7.11
N VAL A 190 2.20 -4.29 -7.64
CA VAL A 190 2.43 -2.91 -7.17
C VAL A 190 1.53 -1.93 -7.92
N ASP A 191 0.83 -1.09 -7.17
CA ASP A 191 -0.07 -0.06 -7.71
C ASP A 191 -0.07 1.21 -6.86
N ASN A 192 -0.03 2.39 -7.51
CA ASN A 192 0.09 3.72 -6.89
C ASN A 192 1.09 3.80 -5.71
N GLY A 193 2.29 3.23 -5.89
CA GLY A 193 3.33 3.26 -4.85
C GLY A 193 3.06 2.37 -3.63
N GLY A 194 2.07 1.48 -3.69
CA GLY A 194 1.76 0.50 -2.65
C GLY A 194 1.67 -0.92 -3.19
N VAL A 195 1.85 -1.90 -2.31
CA VAL A 195 1.67 -3.32 -2.66
C VAL A 195 0.20 -3.67 -2.50
N LEU A 196 -0.46 -4.02 -3.59
CA LEU A 196 -1.83 -4.48 -3.56
C LEU A 196 -1.89 -5.88 -2.95
N VAL A 197 -2.62 -6.04 -1.85
CA VAL A 197 -2.74 -7.33 -1.15
C VAL A 197 -4.22 -7.65 -0.97
N ALA A 198 -4.64 -8.81 -1.47
CA ALA A 198 -5.98 -9.30 -1.23
C ALA A 198 -6.07 -9.90 0.18
N CYS A 199 -6.97 -9.40 1.01
CA CYS A 199 -7.17 -9.84 2.38
C CYS A 199 -8.61 -10.35 2.56
N SER A 200 -8.81 -11.32 3.45
CA SER A 200 -10.16 -11.74 3.85
C SER A 200 -10.79 -10.75 4.83
N GLU A 201 -9.97 -10.12 5.66
CA GLU A 201 -10.35 -9.17 6.70
C GLU A 201 -9.46 -7.93 6.63
N GLU A 202 -9.71 -6.94 7.48
CA GLU A 202 -8.84 -5.77 7.59
C GLU A 202 -7.43 -6.23 8.04
N PRO A 203 -6.35 -5.79 7.36
CA PRO A 203 -5.01 -6.18 7.74
C PRO A 203 -4.68 -5.68 9.16
N ASP A 204 -4.00 -6.50 9.95
CA ASP A 204 -3.44 -6.09 11.22
C ASP A 204 -2.10 -5.35 11.03
N ALA A 205 -1.69 -4.58 12.05
CA ALA A 205 -0.45 -3.80 11.99
C ALA A 205 0.80 -4.67 11.70
N GLU A 206 0.77 -5.95 12.07
CA GLU A 206 1.85 -6.89 11.79
C GLU A 206 1.97 -7.18 10.29
N LEU A 207 0.87 -7.49 9.61
CA LEU A 207 0.87 -7.66 8.15
C LEU A 207 1.27 -6.36 7.43
N GLU A 208 0.77 -5.21 7.89
CA GLU A 208 1.13 -3.92 7.29
C GLU A 208 2.64 -3.65 7.39
N ASP A 209 3.23 -3.90 8.56
CA ASP A 209 4.65 -3.72 8.80
C ASP A 209 5.50 -4.72 8.01
N GLU A 210 5.11 -5.98 7.93
CA GLU A 210 5.83 -6.99 7.16
C GLU A 210 5.89 -6.66 5.67
N ILE A 211 4.76 -6.26 5.09
CA ILE A 211 4.71 -5.85 3.68
C ILE A 211 5.53 -4.57 3.47
N ARG A 212 5.40 -3.59 4.36
CA ARG A 212 6.16 -2.34 4.30
C ARG A 212 7.67 -2.58 4.37
N LEU A 213 8.14 -3.45 5.25
CA LEU A 213 9.57 -3.74 5.39
C LEU A 213 10.15 -4.51 4.20
N ARG A 214 9.36 -5.39 3.57
CA ARG A 214 9.80 -6.19 2.42
C ARG A 214 9.88 -5.35 1.15
N PHE A 215 8.90 -4.50 0.91
CA PHE A 215 8.75 -3.78 -0.35
C PHE A 215 9.10 -2.28 -0.27
N ASN A 216 9.37 -1.77 0.94
CA ASN A 216 9.56 -0.33 1.21
C ASN A 216 8.39 0.53 0.68
N MET A 217 7.19 -0.05 0.68
CA MET A 217 5.95 0.53 0.15
C MET A 217 4.79 0.17 1.10
N PRO A 218 3.81 1.05 1.31
CA PRO A 218 2.63 0.73 2.11
C PRO A 218 1.82 -0.41 1.50
N ILE A 219 1.10 -1.14 2.34
CA ILE A 219 0.09 -2.09 1.90
C ILE A 219 -1.14 -1.34 1.38
N ARG A 220 -1.72 -1.84 0.28
CA ARG A 220 -3.02 -1.42 -0.23
C ARG A 220 -3.96 -2.63 -0.18
N PRO A 221 -4.74 -2.78 0.90
CA PRO A 221 -5.60 -3.93 1.08
C PRO A 221 -6.82 -3.87 0.17
N VAL A 222 -7.15 -5.00 -0.44
CA VAL A 222 -8.39 -5.21 -1.20
C VAL A 222 -9.12 -6.42 -0.65
N MET A 223 -10.44 -6.38 -0.63
CA MET A 223 -11.23 -7.47 -0.06
C MET A 223 -11.46 -8.59 -1.07
N ALA A 224 -11.28 -9.83 -0.62
CA ALA A 224 -11.62 -11.02 -1.37
C ALA A 224 -12.21 -12.09 -0.45
N THR A 225 -12.85 -13.12 -1.00
CA THR A 225 -13.37 -14.22 -0.18
C THR A 225 -12.25 -15.09 0.37
N PRO A 226 -12.38 -15.61 1.62
CA PRO A 226 -11.39 -16.52 2.19
C PRO A 226 -11.13 -17.75 1.31
N LEU A 227 -12.18 -18.26 0.65
CA LEU A 227 -12.08 -19.39 -0.27
C LEU A 227 -11.17 -19.05 -1.46
N ALA A 228 -11.39 -17.90 -2.12
CA ALA A 228 -10.61 -17.48 -3.27
C ALA A 228 -9.14 -17.23 -2.90
N ILE A 229 -8.89 -16.64 -1.72
CA ILE A 229 -7.52 -16.43 -1.21
C ILE A 229 -6.81 -17.76 -1.00
N ASN A 230 -7.46 -18.72 -0.31
CA ASN A 230 -6.88 -20.03 -0.06
C ASN A 230 -6.61 -20.82 -1.36
N GLN A 231 -7.51 -20.72 -2.35
CA GLN A 231 -7.29 -21.27 -3.68
C GLN A 231 -6.10 -20.62 -4.38
N GLY A 232 -5.95 -19.30 -4.26
CA GLY A 232 -4.78 -18.56 -4.74
C GLY A 232 -3.48 -19.02 -4.07
N ILE A 233 -3.46 -19.16 -2.75
CA ILE A 233 -2.32 -19.68 -1.98
C ILE A 233 -2.01 -21.14 -2.34
N ALA A 234 -2.99 -21.93 -2.76
CA ALA A 234 -2.74 -23.29 -3.24
C ALA A 234 -2.14 -23.32 -4.65
N LYS A 235 -2.53 -22.36 -5.51
CA LYS A 235 -2.13 -22.28 -6.93
C LYS A 235 -0.76 -21.62 -7.12
N TYR A 236 -0.61 -20.39 -6.65
CA TYR A 236 0.68 -19.75 -6.41
C TYR A 236 1.27 -20.43 -5.16
N TYR A 237 2.45 -20.19 -4.58
CA TYR A 237 2.91 -20.90 -3.35
C TYR A 237 2.85 -22.45 -3.23
N ALA A 238 2.50 -23.23 -4.26
CA ALA A 238 2.55 -24.69 -4.19
C ALA A 238 3.99 -25.16 -3.87
N ALA A 239 4.12 -26.29 -3.18
CA ALA A 239 5.41 -26.75 -2.71
C ALA A 239 6.41 -26.92 -3.86
N GLY A 240 7.59 -26.29 -3.74
CA GLY A 240 8.66 -26.35 -4.75
C GLY A 240 8.56 -25.33 -5.88
N LEU A 241 7.48 -24.55 -5.99
CA LEU A 241 7.37 -23.51 -7.04
C LEU A 241 8.21 -22.27 -6.77
N ARG A 242 8.45 -21.92 -5.49
CA ARG A 242 9.14 -20.69 -5.10
C ARG A 242 10.18 -21.02 -4.02
N LYS A 243 11.33 -20.34 -4.08
CA LYS A 243 12.33 -20.38 -3.00
C LYS A 243 11.73 -19.60 -1.84
N GLU A 244 11.50 -20.24 -0.71
CA GLU A 244 10.88 -19.57 0.44
C GLU A 244 11.76 -18.39 0.88
N ALA A 245 11.21 -17.18 0.79
CA ALA A 245 11.78 -16.03 1.45
C ALA A 245 11.86 -16.33 2.96
N ALA A 246 12.98 -15.96 3.60
CA ALA A 246 13.20 -16.25 5.00
C ALA A 246 12.03 -15.75 5.89
N GLU A 247 11.63 -16.59 6.85
CA GLU A 247 10.69 -16.28 7.93
C GLU A 247 11.19 -15.12 8.83
N PRO A 248 10.30 -14.47 9.61
CA PRO A 248 10.23 -13.02 9.71
C PRO A 248 11.45 -12.36 10.34
N VAL A 249 11.65 -11.09 9.98
CA VAL A 249 12.52 -10.14 10.68
C VAL A 249 11.95 -9.94 12.08
N LYS A 250 12.35 -10.79 13.04
CA LYS A 250 11.97 -10.62 14.45
C LYS A 250 12.29 -9.19 14.87
N GLY A 251 11.27 -8.50 15.37
CA GLY A 251 11.35 -7.15 15.89
C GLY A 251 12.57 -6.96 16.77
N SER A 252 13.43 -6.03 16.37
CA SER A 252 14.55 -5.56 17.16
C SER A 252 14.01 -4.85 18.41
N LYS A 253 13.90 -5.58 19.52
CA LYS A 253 14.19 -4.98 20.82
C LYS A 253 15.68 -4.68 20.85
N SER A 254 16.00 -3.43 21.14
CA SER A 254 17.33 -2.92 21.40
C SER A 254 18.12 -3.83 22.36
N SER A 255 19.18 -4.46 21.86
CA SER A 255 20.39 -4.70 22.64
C SER A 255 21.53 -4.97 21.67
N SER A 256 22.55 -4.13 21.77
CA SER A 256 23.85 -4.24 21.12
C SER A 256 24.44 -5.65 21.18
N SER A 257 24.76 -6.21 20.01
CA SER A 257 25.99 -6.98 19.85
C SER A 257 26.39 -7.05 18.37
N SER A 258 27.67 -6.79 18.17
CA SER A 258 28.38 -6.71 16.91
C SER A 258 28.39 -8.04 16.16
N ALA A 259 27.97 -8.03 14.89
CA ALA A 259 28.37 -9.01 13.90
C ALA A 259 28.61 -8.31 12.56
N SER A 260 29.80 -8.52 12.02
CA SER A 260 30.42 -7.86 10.87
C SER A 260 29.61 -8.01 9.57
N LYS A 261 29.26 -6.87 8.95
CA LYS A 261 28.75 -6.81 7.57
C LYS A 261 29.92 -6.98 6.56
N PRO A 262 29.70 -7.63 5.41
CA PRO A 262 30.69 -7.70 4.34
C PRO A 262 30.95 -6.32 3.73
N LYS A 263 32.22 -6.01 3.45
CA LYS A 263 32.66 -4.73 2.84
C LYS A 263 32.08 -4.59 1.43
N VAL A 264 31.08 -3.72 1.28
CA VAL A 264 30.71 -3.14 -0.01
C VAL A 264 31.83 -2.16 -0.40
N VAL A 265 32.56 -2.47 -1.47
CA VAL A 265 33.56 -1.56 -2.05
C VAL A 265 32.79 -0.51 -2.84
N LEU A 266 32.53 0.63 -2.21
CA LEU A 266 31.94 1.81 -2.87
C LEU A 266 32.92 2.36 -3.90
N SER A 267 32.40 2.82 -5.05
CA SER A 267 33.22 3.52 -6.05
C SER A 267 33.75 4.84 -5.46
N ASP A 268 34.86 5.36 -5.98
CA ASP A 268 35.50 6.55 -5.40
C ASP A 268 34.60 7.81 -5.49
N ASP A 269 33.68 7.84 -6.45
CA ASP A 269 32.68 8.91 -6.60
C ASP A 269 31.58 8.83 -5.52
N GLU A 270 31.13 7.62 -5.18
CA GLU A 270 30.15 7.40 -4.10
C GLU A 270 30.72 7.76 -2.72
N LYS A 271 32.04 7.55 -2.52
CA LYS A 271 32.74 7.97 -1.29
C LYS A 271 32.82 9.49 -1.20
N ALA A 272 33.09 10.17 -2.32
CA ALA A 272 33.15 11.64 -2.36
C ALA A 272 31.78 12.27 -2.06
N GLN A 273 30.69 11.74 -2.64
CA GLN A 273 29.33 12.21 -2.36
C GLN A 273 28.93 12.00 -0.90
N LYS A 274 29.18 10.82 -0.34
CA LYS A 274 28.89 10.55 1.08
C LYS A 274 29.69 11.46 2.02
N LYS A 275 30.94 11.80 1.66
CA LYS A 275 31.76 12.75 2.42
C LYS A 275 31.18 14.16 2.34
N GLN A 276 30.70 14.60 1.18
CA GLN A 276 30.05 15.92 1.05
C GLN A 276 28.72 15.98 1.81
N LEU A 277 27.89 14.94 1.73
CA LEU A 277 26.64 14.87 2.49
C LEU A 277 26.90 14.90 4.00
N GLY A 278 27.97 14.24 4.46
CA GLY A 278 28.41 14.31 5.86
C GLY A 278 28.87 15.70 6.29
N ILE A 279 29.60 16.41 5.42
CA ILE A 279 30.03 17.80 5.70
C ILE A 279 28.82 18.73 5.77
N LEU A 280 27.86 18.60 4.84
CA LEU A 280 26.61 19.37 4.86
C LEU A 280 25.80 19.10 6.14
N ALA A 281 25.63 17.83 6.53
CA ALA A 281 24.94 17.47 7.76
C ALA A 281 25.62 18.04 9.01
N ALA A 282 26.95 18.02 9.06
CA ALA A 282 27.72 18.64 10.13
C ALA A 282 27.49 20.16 10.19
N CYS A 283 27.54 20.86 9.05
CA CYS A 283 27.24 22.28 8.98
C CYS A 283 25.82 22.60 9.45
N TRP A 284 24.82 21.83 9.02
CA TRP A 284 23.42 21.99 9.44
C TRP A 284 23.22 21.76 10.94
N SER A 285 23.97 20.84 11.54
CA SER A 285 23.92 20.60 12.99
C SER A 285 24.44 21.78 13.81
N VAL A 286 25.51 22.43 13.34
CA VAL A 286 26.08 23.62 13.99
C VAL A 286 25.14 24.81 13.83
N ILE A 287 24.61 25.03 12.63
CA ILE A 287 23.65 26.10 12.36
C ILE A 287 22.38 25.90 13.20
N GLY A 288 21.82 24.68 13.23
CA GLY A 288 20.64 24.36 14.01
C GLY A 288 20.84 24.59 15.51
N PHE A 289 22.01 24.21 16.04
CA PHE A 289 22.35 24.46 17.44
C PHE A 289 22.47 25.95 17.75
N CYS A 290 23.14 26.73 16.90
CA CYS A 290 23.23 28.18 17.05
C CYS A 290 21.85 28.84 16.98
N LEU A 291 20.98 28.43 16.05
CA LEU A 291 19.62 28.96 15.95
C LEU A 291 18.77 28.62 17.17
N LEU A 292 18.88 27.40 17.70
CA LEU A 292 18.16 26.96 18.90
C LEU A 292 18.63 27.73 20.15
N ASP A 293 19.93 28.00 20.26
CA ASP A 293 20.52 28.83 21.31
C ASP A 293 20.01 30.27 21.24
N THR A 294 20.02 30.86 20.04
CA THR A 294 19.67 32.27 19.82
C THR A 294 18.18 32.54 19.97
N PHE A 295 17.33 31.68 19.41
CA PHE A 295 15.88 31.95 19.31
C PHE A 295 15.04 31.27 20.39
N PHE A 296 15.49 30.15 20.97
CA PHE A 296 14.68 29.37 21.91
C PHE A 296 15.21 29.43 23.35
N LEU A 297 16.51 29.22 23.55
CA LEU A 297 17.09 29.20 24.90
C LEU A 297 17.22 30.59 25.51
N TYR A 298 17.34 31.64 24.69
CA TYR A 298 17.39 33.03 25.15
C TYR A 298 16.17 33.47 25.94
N ASP A 299 14.97 33.35 25.36
CA ASP A 299 13.74 33.76 26.03
C ASP A 299 13.37 32.84 27.20
N PHE A 300 13.69 31.55 27.12
CA PHE A 300 13.24 30.57 28.11
C PHE A 300 14.14 30.49 29.35
N ILE A 301 15.46 30.62 29.17
CA ILE A 301 16.46 30.41 30.23
C ILE A 301 17.25 31.70 30.49
N TYR A 302 17.85 32.30 29.48
CA TYR A 302 18.85 33.36 29.69
C TYR A 302 18.23 34.69 30.17
N LYS A 303 17.04 35.04 29.68
CA LYS A 303 16.27 36.20 30.16
C LYS A 303 15.88 36.11 31.64
N LYS A 304 15.65 34.90 32.17
CA LYS A 304 15.31 34.67 33.59
C LYS A 304 16.53 34.78 34.52
N ILE A 305 17.74 34.61 34.00
CA ILE A 305 19.00 34.62 34.77
C ILE A 305 19.68 36.00 34.71
N GLY A 306 19.16 36.95 33.92
CA GLY A 306 19.61 38.35 33.92
C GLY A 306 20.93 38.59 33.17
N LEU A 307 21.25 37.76 32.19
CA LEU A 307 22.46 37.90 31.36
C LEU A 307 22.23 38.88 30.19
N PRO A 308 23.22 39.72 29.82
CA PRO A 308 23.08 40.71 28.74
C PRO A 308 23.02 40.07 27.34
N GLU A 309 22.31 40.73 26.42
CA GLU A 309 21.94 40.29 25.05
C GLU A 309 23.10 39.88 24.12
N MET A 310 24.35 40.19 24.47
CA MET A 310 25.47 40.23 23.51
C MET A 310 26.58 39.20 23.77
N VAL A 311 26.28 38.02 24.33
CA VAL A 311 27.25 36.91 24.36
C VAL A 311 26.59 35.56 24.10
N PRO A 312 26.69 34.98 22.88
CA PRO A 312 26.34 33.59 22.67
C PRO A 312 27.37 32.71 23.39
N PHE A 313 26.98 32.13 24.52
CA PHE A 313 27.86 31.27 25.34
C PHE A 313 28.22 29.94 24.66
N SER A 314 27.64 29.65 23.49
CA SER A 314 27.98 28.51 22.63
C SER A 314 29.43 28.54 22.11
N GLY A 315 30.09 29.70 22.09
CA GLY A 315 31.54 29.78 21.79
C GLY A 315 32.44 29.18 22.88
N ILE A 316 32.00 29.19 24.14
CA ILE A 316 32.82 28.76 25.29
C ILE A 316 32.67 27.25 25.54
N LEU A 317 31.48 26.67 25.30
CA LEU A 317 31.25 25.23 25.52
C LEU A 317 31.78 24.35 24.38
N ILE A 318 31.83 24.87 23.14
CA ILE A 318 32.32 24.12 21.97
C ILE A 318 33.80 24.41 21.70
N GLY A 319 34.29 25.63 22.01
CA GLY A 319 35.67 26.02 21.76
C GLY A 319 36.72 25.16 22.48
N ALA A 320 36.47 24.81 23.75
CA ALA A 320 37.40 23.98 24.52
C ALA A 320 37.48 22.51 24.01
N PRO A 321 36.36 21.83 23.71
CA PRO A 321 36.39 20.51 23.06
C PRO A 321 37.04 20.51 21.66
N LEU A 322 36.79 21.54 20.83
CA LEU A 322 37.36 21.63 19.49
C LEU A 322 38.86 21.91 19.52
N ALA A 323 39.32 22.79 20.42
CA ALA A 323 40.75 23.03 20.65
C ALA A 323 41.45 21.77 21.19
N TYR A 324 40.80 21.00 22.05
CA TYR A 324 41.32 19.71 22.55
C TYR A 324 41.40 18.64 21.45
N LEU A 325 40.41 18.57 20.56
CA LEU A 325 40.43 17.66 19.41
C LEU A 325 41.51 18.03 18.37
N ILE A 326 41.71 19.33 18.12
CA ILE A 326 42.79 19.83 17.24
C ILE A 326 44.17 19.53 17.88
N TYR A 327 44.31 19.70 19.19
CA TYR A 327 45.54 19.36 19.92
C TYR A 327 45.85 17.85 19.86
N ILE A 328 44.87 16.97 20.08
CA ILE A 328 45.07 15.52 20.01
C ILE A 328 45.44 15.06 18.60
N THR A 329 44.82 15.64 17.57
CA THR A 329 45.07 15.26 16.18
C THR A 329 46.44 15.77 15.67
N GLN A 330 46.94 16.90 16.17
CA GLN A 330 48.26 17.43 15.85
C GLN A 330 49.41 16.73 16.61
N VAL A 331 49.17 16.28 17.86
CA VAL A 331 50.24 15.70 18.72
C VAL A 331 50.44 14.20 18.50
N LYS A 332 49.42 13.46 18.02
CA LYS A 332 49.56 12.02 17.67
C LYS A 332 49.92 11.74 16.21
N GLY A 333 50.13 12.78 15.40
CA GLY A 333 50.52 12.71 14.00
C GLY A 333 52.01 12.94 13.72
N LYS A 334 52.88 12.78 14.72
CA LYS A 334 54.35 12.78 14.56
C LYS A 334 54.96 11.52 15.15
#